data_AF-A0A163CH78-F1
#
_entry.id   AF-A0A163CH78-F1
#
_cell.length_a   1.000
_cell.length_b   1.000
_cell.length_c   1.000
_cell.angle_alpha   90.00
_cell.angle_beta   90.00
_cell.angle_gamma   90.00
#
_symmetry.space_group_name_H-M   'P 1'
#
loop_
_entity.id
_entity.type
_entity.pdbx_description
1 polymer ?
#
loop_
_entity_poly.entity_id
_entity_poly.type
_entity_poly.pdbx_seq_one_letter_code
_entity_poly.pdbx_strand_id
1 'polypeptide(L)'
;MQTRSARSGVANAAKGGITKSRKMAVPRRRSAVISTNAAVSSTNKSKTGSISITKGNPSSVSPTIKTTTGDTKYKTWFKHAHFSPFPNFESPTEEQCRRTHEILEQMHGDTVRKNFAEMSNPEQHYPHVMDALVVAQLSQATAWSNAQRAMRNMANVYGSTFAYQKILDGGVEKLQDALRPGGMQNRKAKMLTKLLLDVKERHGNWDLDFLFKLSNEDAMKEVLQYHGIGPKSAFCLLSICLQRQSFAVDTHIYRITGLWGWRPKNASREKAQSHLDAKIPSELKFALHYLFIVHGRECPVCRGNGNVLAECEFERLYSKRA
;
A
#
# COMPACT_ATOMS: atom_id res chain seq x y z
N MET A 1 50.44 2.31 46.72
CA MET A 1 50.95 3.64 47.08
C MET A 1 50.61 4.58 45.92
N GLN A 2 49.55 5.39 45.93
CA GLN A 2 49.38 6.64 46.70
C GLN A 2 50.65 7.52 46.57
N THR A 3 50.67 8.75 46.05
CA THR A 3 49.77 9.92 46.20
C THR A 3 50.08 10.98 45.11
N ARG A 4 49.06 11.57 44.44
CA ARG A 4 48.45 12.92 44.60
C ARG A 4 49.27 14.17 44.21
N SER A 5 48.67 15.00 43.34
CA SER A 5 48.20 16.41 43.57
C SER A 5 48.39 17.27 42.30
N ALA A 6 47.37 17.67 41.53
CA ALA A 6 46.24 18.60 41.73
C ALA A 6 46.55 20.09 41.47
N ARG A 7 45.85 20.66 40.46
CA ARG A 7 45.38 22.06 40.28
C ARG A 7 44.36 22.02 39.11
N SER A 8 43.04 22.10 39.26
CA SER A 8 42.08 23.10 39.81
C SER A 8 41.81 24.31 38.90
N GLY A 9 40.55 24.44 38.46
CA GLY A 9 39.92 25.60 37.80
C GLY A 9 38.88 25.12 36.76
N VAL A 10 37.67 24.67 37.12
CA VAL A 10 36.45 25.41 37.52
C VAL A 10 35.92 26.42 36.48
N ALA A 11 34.87 25.95 35.79
CA ALA A 11 33.62 26.60 35.37
C ALA A 11 33.62 27.94 34.61
N ASN A 12 32.96 27.96 33.45
CA ASN A 12 31.67 28.68 33.39
C ASN A 12 30.76 28.22 32.25
N ALA A 13 29.47 28.14 32.57
CA ALA A 13 28.37 27.85 31.68
C ALA A 13 27.74 29.15 31.15
N ALA A 14 27.33 29.15 29.88
CA ALA A 14 26.37 30.10 29.30
C ALA A 14 25.58 29.32 28.23
N LYS A 15 24.32 28.92 28.44
CA LYS A 15 23.06 29.70 28.37
C LYS A 15 22.86 30.50 27.07
N GLY A 16 21.77 30.16 26.36
CA GLY A 16 21.16 30.93 25.27
C GLY A 16 21.25 30.21 23.92
N GLY A 17 20.19 29.88 23.20
CA GLY A 17 18.78 30.21 23.36
C GLY A 17 17.94 29.31 22.44
N ILE A 18 16.70 29.11 22.87
CA ILE A 18 15.66 28.37 22.14
C ILE A 18 15.23 29.20 20.93
N THR A 19 15.64 28.80 19.72
CA THR A 19 15.08 29.35 18.49
C THR A 19 13.83 28.56 18.13
N LYS A 20 12.66 29.19 18.33
CA LYS A 20 11.35 28.75 17.81
C LYS A 20 11.47 28.47 16.31
N SER A 21 11.34 27.20 15.93
CA SER A 21 11.28 26.82 14.51
C SER A 21 9.97 27.31 13.93
N ARG A 22 10.10 28.23 12.97
CA ARG A 22 9.04 28.97 12.29
C ARG A 22 8.32 28.01 11.34
N LYS A 23 7.01 27.79 11.54
CA LYS A 23 6.14 27.08 10.58
C LYS A 23 6.34 27.70 9.19
N MET A 24 6.91 26.94 8.26
CA MET A 24 6.94 27.33 6.86
C MET A 24 5.57 27.04 6.25
N ALA A 25 4.90 28.10 5.82
CA ALA A 25 3.64 28.03 5.11
C ALA A 25 3.87 27.49 3.69
N VAL A 26 3.09 26.47 3.31
CA VAL A 26 3.00 25.98 1.93
C VAL A 26 2.33 27.07 1.07
N PRO A 27 2.89 27.47 -0.08
CA PRO A 27 2.28 28.50 -0.91
C PRO A 27 1.02 27.96 -1.61
N ARG A 28 -0.14 28.50 -1.25
CA ARG A 28 -1.39 28.34 -2.00
C ARG A 28 -1.23 29.00 -3.38
N ARG A 29 -1.28 28.22 -4.46
CA ARG A 29 -1.45 28.77 -5.81
C ARG A 29 -2.83 29.43 -5.92
N ARG A 30 -2.83 30.72 -6.26
CA ARG A 30 -4.03 31.50 -6.58
C ARG A 30 -4.62 31.01 -7.91
N SER A 31 -5.91 30.69 -7.91
CA SER A 31 -6.70 30.50 -9.13
C SER A 31 -6.81 31.83 -9.87
N ALA A 32 -6.30 31.88 -11.10
CA ALA A 32 -6.58 32.97 -12.02
C ALA A 32 -7.87 32.64 -12.79
N VAL A 33 -8.91 33.42 -12.52
CA VAL A 33 -10.14 33.49 -13.30
C VAL A 33 -9.81 34.24 -14.59
N ILE A 34 -10.00 33.62 -15.75
CA ILE A 34 -10.10 34.33 -17.03
C ILE A 34 -11.48 34.04 -17.60
N SER A 35 -12.25 35.11 -17.67
CA SER A 35 -13.57 35.21 -18.27
C SER A 35 -13.38 35.65 -19.72
N THR A 36 -13.96 34.92 -20.68
CA THR A 36 -14.29 35.47 -22.00
C THR A 36 -15.55 34.81 -22.52
N ASN A 37 -16.62 35.59 -22.58
CA ASN A 37 -17.80 35.34 -23.40
C ASN A 37 -17.47 35.62 -24.87
N ALA A 38 -17.94 34.76 -25.77
CA ALA A 38 -18.35 35.15 -27.12
C ALA A 38 -19.35 34.11 -27.67
N ALA A 39 -20.58 34.55 -27.86
CA ALA A 39 -21.61 33.85 -28.62
C ALA A 39 -21.37 34.05 -30.13
N VAL A 40 -21.87 33.14 -30.96
CA VAL A 40 -22.86 33.43 -32.05
C VAL A 40 -23.20 32.14 -32.83
N SER A 41 -24.50 31.85 -32.82
CA SER A 41 -25.40 31.17 -33.76
C SER A 41 -24.92 30.84 -35.19
N SER A 42 -25.26 29.64 -35.72
CA SER A 42 -26.45 29.45 -36.60
C SER A 42 -26.46 28.13 -37.42
N THR A 43 -27.65 27.50 -37.45
CA THR A 43 -28.31 26.77 -38.57
C THR A 43 -27.60 25.62 -39.31
N ASN A 44 -28.22 24.42 -39.43
CA ASN A 44 -29.29 24.11 -40.40
C ASN A 44 -29.77 22.62 -40.39
N LYS A 45 -31.09 22.47 -40.56
CA LYS A 45 -31.87 21.49 -41.36
C LYS A 45 -31.69 19.96 -41.22
N SER A 46 -32.73 19.39 -40.60
CA SER A 46 -33.58 18.25 -40.99
C SER A 46 -33.27 17.47 -42.28
N LYS A 47 -33.25 16.13 -42.15
CA LYS A 47 -33.82 15.20 -43.13
C LYS A 47 -34.64 14.12 -42.43
N THR A 48 -35.86 13.99 -42.92
CA THR A 48 -36.94 13.07 -42.56
C THR A 48 -36.66 11.64 -43.03
N GLY A 49 -36.97 10.66 -42.20
CA GLY A 49 -37.08 9.24 -42.55
C GLY A 49 -38.16 8.60 -41.70
N SER A 50 -39.30 8.33 -42.32
CA SER A 50 -40.49 7.69 -41.76
C SER A 50 -40.23 6.24 -41.36
N ILE A 51 -40.55 5.86 -40.12
CA ILE A 51 -40.71 4.45 -39.73
C ILE A 51 -42.00 4.27 -38.93
N SER A 52 -42.75 3.29 -39.38
CA SER A 52 -44.10 2.88 -39.05
C SER A 52 -44.29 2.48 -37.58
N ILE A 53 -45.43 2.87 -37.03
CA ILE A 53 -45.89 2.50 -35.68
C ILE A 53 -46.47 1.08 -35.71
N THR A 54 -45.82 0.14 -35.03
CA THR A 54 -46.46 -1.11 -34.57
C THR A 54 -46.40 -1.16 -33.05
N LYS A 55 -47.59 -1.15 -32.43
CA LYS A 55 -47.80 -1.28 -30.98
C LYS A 55 -47.26 -2.63 -30.50
N GLY A 56 -46.30 -2.60 -29.56
CA GLY A 56 -45.80 -3.74 -28.81
C GLY A 56 -45.70 -3.39 -27.32
N ASN A 57 -46.22 -4.29 -26.49
CA ASN A 57 -46.39 -4.20 -25.03
C ASN A 57 -45.09 -3.80 -24.25
N PRO A 58 -45.18 -3.09 -23.11
CA PRO A 58 -44.00 -2.74 -22.33
C PRO A 58 -43.60 -3.92 -21.42
N SER A 59 -42.66 -4.75 -21.86
CA SER A 59 -41.93 -5.65 -20.97
C SER A 59 -40.76 -4.88 -20.34
N SER A 60 -40.80 -4.79 -19.02
CA SER A 60 -39.81 -4.14 -18.16
C SER A 60 -38.43 -4.78 -18.29
N VAL A 61 -37.58 -4.21 -19.16
CA VAL A 61 -36.15 -4.53 -19.16
C VAL A 61 -35.49 -3.73 -18.03
N SER A 62 -35.38 -4.36 -16.86
CA SER A 62 -34.47 -3.87 -15.82
C SER A 62 -33.04 -3.95 -16.37
N PRO A 63 -32.25 -2.85 -16.37
CA PRO A 63 -30.89 -2.89 -16.86
C PRO A 63 -30.07 -3.79 -15.93
N THR A 64 -29.63 -4.94 -16.42
CA THR A 64 -28.75 -5.83 -15.69
C THR A 64 -27.39 -5.13 -15.60
N ILE A 65 -27.11 -4.46 -14.47
CA ILE A 65 -25.81 -3.85 -14.19
C ILE A 65 -24.78 -4.98 -14.21
N LYS A 66 -23.95 -5.05 -15.26
CA LYS A 66 -22.84 -6.00 -15.31
C LYS A 66 -21.86 -5.62 -14.20
N THR A 67 -21.78 -6.43 -13.15
CA THR A 67 -20.80 -6.28 -12.07
C THR A 67 -19.38 -6.25 -12.63
N THR A 68 -18.63 -5.20 -12.30
CA THR A 68 -17.23 -5.10 -12.69
C THR A 68 -16.36 -6.04 -11.86
N THR A 69 -15.14 -6.35 -12.32
CA THR A 69 -14.19 -7.12 -11.51
C THR A 69 -13.86 -6.39 -10.20
N GLY A 70 -13.88 -5.05 -10.18
CA GLY A 70 -13.72 -4.23 -8.97
C GLY A 70 -14.83 -4.48 -7.96
N ASP A 71 -16.09 -4.47 -8.41
CA ASP A 71 -17.25 -4.74 -7.54
C ASP A 71 -17.19 -6.14 -6.92
N THR A 72 -16.74 -7.14 -7.67
CA THR A 72 -16.58 -8.50 -7.14
C THR A 72 -15.49 -8.57 -6.07
N LYS A 73 -14.35 -7.87 -6.27
CA LYS A 73 -13.30 -7.78 -5.25
C LYS A 73 -13.81 -7.09 -3.99
N TYR A 74 -14.48 -5.94 -4.15
CA TYR A 74 -15.03 -5.18 -3.04
C TYR A 74 -16.07 -6.00 -2.25
N LYS A 75 -17.05 -6.60 -2.93
CA LYS A 75 -18.05 -7.47 -2.29
C LYS A 75 -17.41 -8.64 -1.55
N THR A 76 -16.36 -9.23 -2.10
CA THR A 76 -15.62 -10.32 -1.44
C THR A 76 -14.94 -9.85 -0.17
N TRP A 77 -14.27 -8.70 -0.20
CA TRP A 77 -13.63 -8.10 0.97
C TRP A 77 -14.66 -7.68 2.03
N PHE A 78 -15.71 -6.97 1.62
CA PHE A 78 -16.70 -6.35 2.50
C PHE A 78 -17.42 -7.37 3.40
N LYS A 79 -17.60 -8.61 2.93
CA LYS A 79 -18.18 -9.72 3.72
C LYS A 79 -17.50 -9.94 5.07
N HIS A 80 -16.21 -9.61 5.18
CA HIS A 80 -15.39 -9.82 6.37
C HIS A 80 -14.52 -8.59 6.65
N ALA A 81 -15.03 -7.39 6.37
CA ALA A 81 -14.28 -6.14 6.60
C ALA A 81 -14.10 -5.85 8.10
N HIS A 82 -15.07 -6.26 8.93
CA HIS A 82 -15.12 -5.90 10.36
C HIS A 82 -15.00 -7.09 11.31
N PHE A 83 -15.02 -8.32 10.79
CA PHE A 83 -15.00 -9.52 11.61
C PHE A 83 -14.24 -10.65 10.93
N SER A 84 -13.69 -11.53 11.78
CA SER A 84 -13.02 -12.74 11.34
C SER A 84 -13.97 -13.65 10.54
N PRO A 85 -13.56 -14.17 9.37
CA PRO A 85 -14.29 -15.24 8.68
C PRO A 85 -14.28 -16.58 9.44
N PHE A 86 -13.55 -16.66 10.55
CA PHE A 86 -13.40 -17.83 11.41
C PHE A 86 -13.80 -17.44 12.85
N PRO A 87 -15.11 -17.43 13.19
CA PRO A 87 -15.57 -16.97 14.51
C PRO A 87 -15.10 -17.89 15.65
N ASN A 88 -14.95 -19.20 15.37
CA ASN A 88 -14.54 -20.20 16.36
C ASN A 88 -13.02 -20.42 16.41
N PHE A 89 -12.24 -19.64 15.64
CA PHE A 89 -10.78 -19.75 15.63
C PHE A 89 -10.19 -18.63 16.50
N GLU A 90 -9.68 -19.02 17.66
CA GLU A 90 -9.32 -18.07 18.71
C GLU A 90 -8.02 -17.32 18.43
N SER A 91 -7.01 -17.98 17.87
CA SER A 91 -5.72 -17.37 17.58
C SER A 91 -5.75 -16.42 16.37
N PRO A 92 -4.87 -15.41 16.31
CA PRO A 92 -4.05 -14.96 17.43
C PRO A 92 -4.89 -14.25 18.50
N THR A 93 -4.62 -14.54 19.76
CA THR A 93 -5.11 -13.70 20.87
C THR A 93 -4.31 -12.40 20.94
N GLU A 94 -4.84 -11.40 21.63
CA GLU A 94 -4.12 -10.15 21.87
C GLU A 94 -2.78 -10.39 22.58
N GLU A 95 -2.75 -11.28 23.58
CA GLU A 95 -1.53 -11.67 24.29
C GLU A 95 -0.51 -12.32 23.35
N GLN A 96 -0.95 -13.25 22.48
CA GLN A 96 -0.09 -13.83 21.46
C GLN A 96 0.51 -12.75 20.54
N CYS A 97 -0.28 -11.73 20.18
CA CYS A 97 0.19 -10.62 19.35
C CYS A 97 1.25 -9.77 20.06
N ARG A 98 0.99 -9.35 21.32
CA ARG A 98 1.91 -8.51 22.11
C ARG A 98 3.24 -9.21 22.36
N ARG A 99 3.18 -10.45 22.81
CA ARG A 99 4.37 -11.27 23.05
C ARG A 99 5.18 -11.53 21.78
N THR A 100 4.49 -11.80 20.67
CA THR A 100 5.15 -11.96 19.36
C THR A 100 5.84 -10.68 18.94
N HIS A 101 5.16 -9.55 19.10
CA HIS A 101 5.75 -8.24 18.83
C HIS A 101 7.02 -8.03 19.66
N GLU A 102 7.00 -8.25 20.97
CA GLU A 102 8.18 -8.08 21.83
C GLU A 102 9.37 -8.94 21.40
N ILE A 103 9.15 -10.22 21.12
CA ILE A 103 10.23 -11.13 20.71
C ILE A 103 10.78 -10.72 19.34
N LEU A 104 9.90 -10.44 18.37
CA LEU A 104 10.35 -10.04 17.04
C LEU A 104 11.02 -8.67 17.06
N GLU A 105 10.57 -7.74 17.89
CA GLU A 105 11.19 -6.43 18.06
C GLU A 105 12.62 -6.57 18.62
N GLN A 106 12.84 -7.46 19.59
CA GLN A 106 14.18 -7.78 20.10
C GLN A 106 15.08 -8.40 19.02
N MET A 107 14.53 -9.25 18.16
CA MET A 107 15.30 -9.94 17.11
C MET A 107 15.57 -9.08 15.88
N HIS A 108 14.58 -8.31 15.45
CA HIS A 108 14.50 -7.71 14.11
C HIS A 108 14.30 -6.21 14.13
N GLY A 109 14.07 -5.57 15.28
CA GLY A 109 13.73 -4.16 15.38
C GLY A 109 14.78 -3.25 14.73
N ASP A 110 16.07 -3.54 14.92
CA ASP A 110 17.16 -2.77 14.30
C ASP A 110 17.18 -2.94 12.78
N THR A 111 16.97 -4.17 12.30
CA THR A 111 16.87 -4.45 10.86
C THR A 111 15.65 -3.77 10.25
N VAL A 112 14.52 -3.75 10.94
CA VAL A 112 13.32 -3.01 10.51
C VAL A 112 13.63 -1.52 10.45
N ARG A 113 14.16 -0.93 11.52
CA ARG A 113 14.59 0.47 11.56
C ARG A 113 15.69 0.80 10.54
N LYS A 114 16.47 -0.16 10.06
CA LYS A 114 17.48 0.09 9.02
C LYS A 114 16.88 0.00 7.61
N ASN A 115 16.16 -1.08 7.34
CA ASN A 115 15.59 -1.36 6.02
C ASN A 115 14.40 -0.45 5.69
N PHE A 116 13.74 0.02 6.74
CA PHE A 116 12.59 0.90 6.68
C PHE A 116 12.84 2.12 7.57
N ALA A 117 14.08 2.63 7.67
CA ALA A 117 14.47 3.77 8.52
C ALA A 117 13.61 5.02 8.36
N GLU A 118 12.95 5.14 7.23
CA GLU A 118 12.00 6.20 6.91
C GLU A 118 10.63 5.98 7.61
N MET A 119 10.42 4.87 8.35
CA MET A 119 9.22 4.55 9.15
C MET A 119 9.00 5.47 10.35
N SER A 120 10.02 6.21 10.80
CA SER A 120 9.80 7.30 11.75
C SER A 120 9.05 8.47 11.11
N ASN A 121 8.87 8.48 9.78
CA ASN A 121 8.07 9.48 9.07
C ASN A 121 7.39 8.92 7.79
N PRO A 122 6.38 8.03 7.91
CA PRO A 122 5.72 7.40 6.76
C PRO A 122 5.10 8.41 5.78
N GLU A 123 4.69 9.58 6.28
CA GLU A 123 4.19 10.71 5.46
C GLU A 123 5.20 11.14 4.38
N GLN A 124 6.50 10.97 4.61
CA GLN A 124 7.55 11.38 3.68
C GLN A 124 7.82 10.36 2.56
N HIS A 125 7.47 9.08 2.72
CA HIS A 125 7.88 8.05 1.76
C HIS A 125 6.95 7.97 0.54
N TYR A 126 5.64 8.09 0.75
CA TYR A 126 4.63 8.21 -0.31
C TYR A 126 3.55 9.21 0.11
N PRO A 127 3.83 10.53 0.06
CA PRO A 127 2.85 11.55 0.41
C PRO A 127 1.64 11.57 -0.54
N HIS A 128 1.79 11.00 -1.73
CA HIS A 128 0.75 10.97 -2.76
C HIS A 128 0.24 9.56 -3.00
N VAL A 129 -1.08 9.42 -3.05
CA VAL A 129 -1.74 8.11 -3.16
C VAL A 129 -1.42 7.42 -4.48
N MET A 130 -1.28 8.19 -5.56
CA MET A 130 -0.91 7.62 -6.86
C MET A 130 0.48 7.00 -6.83
N ASP A 131 1.45 7.67 -6.23
CA ASP A 131 2.84 7.19 -6.12
C ASP A 131 2.87 5.86 -5.35
N ALA A 132 2.12 5.77 -4.26
CA ALA A 132 1.97 4.54 -3.48
C ALA A 132 1.35 3.40 -4.30
N LEU A 133 0.33 3.68 -5.13
CA LEU A 133 -0.28 2.67 -6.02
C LEU A 133 0.71 2.19 -7.09
N VAL A 134 1.51 3.08 -7.66
CA VAL A 134 2.54 2.73 -8.64
C VAL A 134 3.61 1.84 -8.01
N VAL A 135 4.10 2.19 -6.81
CA VAL A 135 5.05 1.34 -6.08
C VAL A 135 4.43 -0.01 -5.74
N ALA A 136 3.19 -0.04 -5.25
CA ALA A 136 2.49 -1.27 -4.95
C ALA A 136 2.42 -2.17 -6.19
N GLN A 137 2.05 -1.63 -7.36
CA GLN A 137 2.00 -2.34 -8.65
C GLN A 137 3.39 -2.89 -9.05
N LEU A 138 4.45 -2.08 -8.94
CA LEU A 138 5.81 -2.47 -9.32
C LEU A 138 6.43 -3.53 -8.40
N SER A 139 5.96 -3.58 -7.14
CA SER A 139 6.39 -4.55 -6.12
C SER A 139 5.66 -5.90 -6.20
N GLN A 140 4.62 -6.03 -7.03
CA GLN A 140 3.88 -7.29 -7.16
C GLN A 140 4.73 -8.40 -7.78
N ALA A 141 4.60 -9.61 -7.23
CA ALA A 141 5.22 -10.85 -7.72
C ALA A 141 6.75 -10.74 -7.93
N THR A 142 7.43 -9.86 -7.19
CA THR A 142 8.86 -9.61 -7.33
C THR A 142 9.52 -9.38 -5.98
N ALA A 143 10.85 -9.57 -5.91
CA ALA A 143 11.61 -9.12 -4.75
C ALA A 143 11.66 -7.58 -4.69
N TRP A 144 11.78 -7.01 -3.49
CA TRP A 144 11.87 -5.56 -3.29
C TRP A 144 13.07 -4.94 -4.04
N SER A 145 14.22 -5.61 -4.03
CA SER A 145 15.43 -5.17 -4.76
C SER A 145 15.19 -5.06 -6.27
N ASN A 146 14.35 -5.91 -6.85
CA ASN A 146 13.96 -5.82 -8.25
C ASN A 146 13.04 -4.62 -8.52
N ALA A 147 12.09 -4.36 -7.62
CA ALA A 147 11.22 -3.18 -7.71
C ALA A 147 12.06 -1.88 -7.63
N GLN A 148 13.01 -1.81 -6.70
CA GLN A 148 13.93 -0.67 -6.59
C GLN A 148 14.81 -0.49 -7.83
N ARG A 149 15.29 -1.58 -8.44
CA ARG A 149 16.03 -1.51 -9.72
C ARG A 149 15.17 -0.94 -10.84
N ALA A 150 13.93 -1.40 -10.96
CA ALA A 150 12.98 -0.86 -11.94
C ALA A 150 12.68 0.63 -11.70
N MET A 151 12.34 1.01 -10.47
CA MET A 151 12.04 2.42 -10.11
C MET A 151 13.23 3.35 -10.37
N ARG A 152 14.45 2.96 -9.95
CA ARG A 152 15.65 3.76 -10.24
C ARG A 152 15.89 3.93 -11.74
N ASN A 153 15.69 2.88 -12.53
CA ASN A 153 15.86 3.00 -13.97
C ASN A 153 14.75 3.83 -14.62
N MET A 154 13.51 3.75 -14.14
CA MET A 154 12.44 4.67 -14.56
C MET A 154 12.80 6.13 -14.27
N ALA A 155 13.34 6.41 -13.08
CA ALA A 155 13.83 7.75 -12.74
C ALA A 155 14.92 8.22 -13.71
N ASN A 156 15.88 7.36 -14.06
CA ASN A 156 16.92 7.69 -15.04
C ASN A 156 16.35 7.97 -16.43
N VAL A 157 15.38 7.17 -16.89
CA VAL A 157 14.81 7.26 -18.25
C VAL A 157 13.85 8.45 -18.41
N TYR A 158 13.06 8.76 -17.38
CA TYR A 158 11.98 9.75 -17.45
C TYR A 158 12.27 11.04 -16.64
N GLY A 159 13.35 11.05 -15.84
CA GLY A 159 13.71 12.10 -14.88
C GLY A 159 13.06 11.95 -13.50
N SER A 160 12.05 11.10 -13.37
CA SER A 160 11.43 10.71 -12.11
C SER A 160 10.66 9.39 -12.29
N THR A 161 10.63 8.55 -11.24
CA THR A 161 9.78 7.34 -11.19
C THR A 161 8.31 7.65 -11.43
N PHE A 162 7.88 8.85 -11.00
CA PHE A 162 6.48 9.30 -11.01
C PHE A 162 6.19 10.31 -12.13
N ALA A 163 7.00 10.32 -13.19
CA ALA A 163 6.78 11.17 -14.37
C ALA A 163 5.66 10.63 -15.28
N TYR A 164 4.43 10.51 -14.76
CA TYR A 164 3.32 9.78 -15.39
C TYR A 164 3.01 10.19 -16.82
N GLN A 165 2.98 11.50 -17.09
CA GLN A 165 2.74 12.01 -18.44
C GLN A 165 3.84 11.55 -19.41
N LYS A 166 5.12 11.69 -19.04
CA LYS A 166 6.25 11.22 -19.87
C LYS A 166 6.26 9.70 -20.06
N ILE A 167 5.81 8.95 -19.05
CA ILE A 167 5.68 7.50 -19.12
C ILE A 167 4.63 7.11 -20.17
N LEU A 168 3.47 7.77 -20.16
CA LEU A 168 2.43 7.52 -21.16
C LEU A 168 2.84 7.98 -22.57
N ASP A 169 3.39 9.19 -22.70
CA ASP A 169 3.84 9.75 -23.99
C ASP A 169 4.93 8.89 -24.63
N GLY A 170 5.79 8.27 -23.81
CA GLY A 170 6.84 7.37 -24.28
C GLY A 170 6.36 6.02 -24.81
N GLY A 171 5.08 5.67 -24.60
CA GLY A 171 4.52 4.40 -25.03
C GLY A 171 4.95 3.19 -24.20
N VAL A 172 4.26 2.06 -24.40
CA VAL A 172 4.43 0.84 -23.60
C VAL A 172 5.80 0.19 -23.82
N GLU A 173 6.39 0.28 -25.01
CA GLU A 173 7.67 -0.36 -25.35
C GLU A 173 8.83 0.31 -24.60
N LYS A 174 8.90 1.64 -24.62
CA LYS A 174 9.88 2.39 -23.83
C LYS A 174 9.75 2.10 -22.33
N LEU A 175 8.52 1.93 -21.83
CA LEU A 175 8.29 1.55 -20.45
C LEU A 175 8.76 0.12 -20.16
N GLN A 176 8.58 -0.83 -21.08
CA GLN A 176 9.13 -2.18 -20.94
C GLN A 176 10.66 -2.15 -20.86
N ASP A 177 11.32 -1.37 -21.71
CA ASP A 177 12.78 -1.18 -21.64
C ASP A 177 13.21 -0.60 -20.31
N ALA A 178 12.52 0.45 -19.83
CA ALA A 178 12.79 1.08 -18.55
C ALA A 178 12.61 0.11 -17.36
N LEU A 179 11.67 -0.83 -17.45
CA LEU A 179 11.38 -1.80 -16.38
C LEU A 179 12.24 -3.07 -16.45
N ARG A 180 12.95 -3.32 -17.55
CA ARG A 180 13.74 -4.54 -17.80
C ARG A 180 14.69 -4.92 -16.65
N PRO A 181 15.42 -3.98 -16.00
CA PRO A 181 16.34 -4.32 -14.91
C PRO A 181 15.67 -4.95 -13.67
N GLY A 182 14.36 -4.76 -13.49
CA GLY A 182 13.57 -5.35 -12.39
C GLY A 182 12.83 -6.63 -12.76
N GLY A 183 12.93 -7.10 -14.02
CA GLY A 183 12.23 -8.28 -14.53
C GLY A 183 10.70 -8.14 -14.62
N MET A 184 10.07 -9.09 -15.31
CA MET A 184 8.63 -9.11 -15.61
C MET A 184 8.15 -7.83 -16.31
N GLN A 185 9.04 -7.17 -17.07
CA GLN A 185 8.81 -5.86 -17.65
C GLN A 185 7.58 -5.80 -18.56
N ASN A 186 7.31 -6.85 -19.35
CA ASN A 186 6.15 -6.92 -20.24
C ASN A 186 4.83 -6.84 -19.45
N ARG A 187 4.74 -7.59 -18.34
CA ARG A 187 3.56 -7.59 -17.47
C ARG A 187 3.45 -6.27 -16.71
N LYS A 188 4.55 -5.80 -16.11
CA LYS A 188 4.57 -4.57 -15.32
C LYS A 188 4.25 -3.34 -16.17
N ALA A 189 4.80 -3.23 -17.37
CA ALA A 189 4.49 -2.13 -18.29
C ALA A 189 3.00 -2.11 -18.64
N LYS A 190 2.44 -3.25 -19.07
CA LYS A 190 1.00 -3.35 -19.38
C LYS A 190 0.12 -2.98 -18.19
N MET A 191 0.45 -3.47 -17.00
CA MET A 191 -0.32 -3.17 -15.78
C MET A 191 -0.20 -1.70 -15.39
N LEU A 192 1.01 -1.13 -15.40
CA LEU A 192 1.23 0.27 -15.05
C LEU A 192 0.56 1.22 -16.06
N THR A 193 0.73 1.00 -17.36
CA THR A 193 0.05 1.81 -18.40
C THR A 193 -1.46 1.79 -18.21
N LYS A 194 -2.07 0.63 -17.93
CA LYS A 194 -3.51 0.54 -17.67
C LYS A 194 -3.93 1.32 -16.42
N LEU A 195 -3.18 1.21 -15.32
CA LEU A 195 -3.45 1.98 -14.10
C LEU A 195 -3.38 3.50 -14.37
N LEU A 196 -2.33 3.96 -15.05
CA LEU A 196 -2.17 5.38 -15.36
C LEU A 196 -3.31 5.92 -16.24
N LEU A 197 -3.75 5.15 -17.24
CA LEU A 197 -4.86 5.53 -18.11
C LEU A 197 -6.21 5.52 -17.37
N ASP A 198 -6.49 4.48 -16.59
CA ASP A 198 -7.74 4.33 -15.82
C ASP A 198 -7.92 5.47 -14.80
N VAL A 199 -6.85 5.83 -14.09
CA VAL A 199 -6.87 6.98 -13.16
C VAL A 199 -7.10 8.30 -13.91
N LYS A 200 -6.38 8.53 -15.01
CA LYS A 200 -6.50 9.74 -15.81
C LYS A 200 -7.89 9.87 -16.45
N GLU A 201 -8.48 8.76 -16.90
CA GLU A 201 -9.84 8.73 -17.48
C GLU A 201 -10.90 9.10 -16.44
N ARG A 202 -10.79 8.58 -15.21
CA ARG A 202 -11.77 8.83 -14.14
C ARG A 202 -11.66 10.21 -13.51
N HIS A 203 -10.44 10.69 -13.30
CA HIS A 203 -10.18 11.90 -12.49
C HIS A 203 -9.62 13.08 -13.29
N GLY A 204 -9.28 12.88 -14.57
CA GLY A 204 -8.66 13.89 -15.43
C GLY A 204 -7.18 14.17 -15.14
N ASN A 205 -6.67 13.72 -13.98
CA ASN A 205 -5.29 13.84 -13.54
C ASN A 205 -4.89 12.60 -12.72
N TRP A 206 -3.72 12.64 -12.07
CA TRP A 206 -3.20 11.57 -11.21
C TRP A 206 -3.20 11.93 -9.72
N ASP A 207 -4.03 12.89 -9.32
CA ASP A 207 -4.23 13.25 -7.92
C ASP A 207 -5.35 12.40 -7.31
N LEU A 208 -4.95 11.50 -6.42
CA LEU A 208 -5.86 10.61 -5.69
C LEU A 208 -5.87 10.95 -4.18
N ASP A 209 -5.34 12.11 -3.78
CA ASP A 209 -5.16 12.45 -2.37
C ASP A 209 -6.50 12.77 -1.68
N PHE A 210 -7.60 12.89 -2.42
CA PHE A 210 -8.94 12.90 -1.84
C PHE A 210 -9.22 11.62 -1.00
N LEU A 211 -8.53 10.51 -1.29
CA LEU A 211 -8.61 9.26 -0.54
C LEU A 211 -8.17 9.42 0.93
N PHE A 212 -7.35 10.41 1.28
CA PHE A 212 -7.02 10.71 2.69
C PHE A 212 -8.26 11.12 3.51
N LYS A 213 -9.30 11.66 2.85
CA LYS A 213 -10.52 12.16 3.52
C LYS A 213 -11.62 11.11 3.62
N LEU A 214 -11.48 9.98 2.93
CA LEU A 214 -12.51 8.94 2.87
C LEU A 214 -12.46 8.00 4.08
N SER A 215 -13.58 7.35 4.39
CA SER A 215 -13.63 6.22 5.32
C SER A 215 -12.79 5.03 4.80
N ASN A 216 -12.46 4.05 5.66
CA ASN A 216 -11.67 2.88 5.24
C ASN A 216 -12.40 2.09 4.15
N GLU A 217 -13.71 1.97 4.29
CA GLU A 217 -14.57 1.27 3.35
C GLU A 217 -14.64 1.99 2.00
N ASP A 218 -14.84 3.30 2.00
CA ASP A 218 -14.91 4.08 0.77
C ASP A 218 -13.57 4.11 0.04
N ALA A 219 -12.46 4.23 0.78
CA ALA A 219 -11.12 4.13 0.21
C ALA A 219 -10.89 2.73 -0.40
N MET A 220 -11.26 1.65 0.30
CA MET A 220 -11.17 0.28 -0.22
C MET A 220 -12.03 0.07 -1.46
N LYS A 221 -13.25 0.62 -1.45
CA LYS A 221 -14.19 0.55 -2.58
C LYS A 221 -13.62 1.20 -3.82
N GLU A 222 -13.05 2.40 -3.67
CA GLU A 222 -12.44 3.16 -4.75
C GLU A 222 -11.20 2.43 -5.30
N VAL A 223 -10.24 2.07 -4.44
CA VAL A 223 -8.94 1.56 -4.90
C VAL A 223 -9.03 0.18 -5.54
N LEU A 224 -10.01 -0.64 -5.16
CA LEU A 224 -10.23 -1.96 -5.77
C LEU A 224 -10.80 -1.90 -7.18
N GLN A 225 -11.30 -0.72 -7.61
CA GLN A 225 -11.74 -0.50 -9.00
C GLN A 225 -10.55 -0.45 -9.97
N TYR A 226 -9.39 0.01 -9.52
CA TYR A 226 -8.24 0.21 -10.38
C TYR A 226 -7.64 -1.11 -10.88
N HIS A 227 -7.25 -1.11 -12.16
CA HIS A 227 -6.66 -2.29 -12.78
C HIS A 227 -5.31 -2.68 -12.14
N GLY A 228 -5.18 -3.96 -11.78
CA GLY A 228 -3.97 -4.48 -11.14
C GLY A 228 -3.92 -4.29 -9.62
N ILE A 229 -4.83 -3.50 -9.05
CA ILE A 229 -4.95 -3.35 -7.60
C ILE A 229 -5.86 -4.46 -7.05
N GLY A 230 -5.28 -5.29 -6.18
CA GLY A 230 -5.99 -6.33 -5.44
C GLY A 230 -6.00 -6.04 -3.93
N PRO A 231 -6.75 -6.83 -3.13
CA PRO A 231 -6.91 -6.60 -1.70
C PRO A 231 -5.60 -6.34 -0.96
N LYS A 232 -4.58 -7.19 -1.11
CA LYS A 232 -3.27 -6.96 -0.44
C LYS A 232 -2.67 -5.59 -0.74
N SER A 233 -2.71 -5.15 -2.01
CA SER A 233 -2.15 -3.84 -2.39
C SER A 233 -2.98 -2.71 -1.81
N ALA A 234 -4.30 -2.85 -1.77
CA ALA A 234 -5.20 -1.89 -1.13
C ALA A 234 -4.94 -1.79 0.39
N PHE A 235 -4.76 -2.91 1.10
CA PHE A 235 -4.37 -2.92 2.51
C PHE A 235 -3.00 -2.27 2.74
N CYS A 236 -2.02 -2.50 1.86
CA CYS A 236 -0.73 -1.79 1.94
C CYS A 236 -0.91 -0.28 1.75
N LEU A 237 -1.73 0.15 0.79
CA LEU A 237 -2.03 1.57 0.60
C LEU A 237 -2.67 2.17 1.86
N LEU A 238 -3.69 1.52 2.40
CA LEU A 238 -4.37 1.96 3.62
C LEU A 238 -3.39 2.07 4.78
N SER A 239 -2.53 1.07 4.98
CA SER A 239 -1.58 1.02 6.09
C SER A 239 -0.45 2.05 5.95
N ILE A 240 0.19 2.12 4.78
CA ILE A 240 1.47 2.81 4.60
C ILE A 240 1.27 4.26 4.15
N CYS A 241 0.41 4.48 3.15
CA CYS A 241 0.19 5.81 2.57
C CYS A 241 -0.89 6.56 3.34
N LEU A 242 -2.04 5.93 3.58
CA LEU A 242 -3.17 6.56 4.28
C LEU A 242 -3.08 6.46 5.80
N GLN A 243 -2.02 5.85 6.34
CA GLN A 243 -1.73 5.72 7.79
C GLN A 243 -2.87 5.14 8.63
N ARG A 244 -3.59 4.17 8.07
CA ARG A 244 -4.73 3.54 8.72
C ARG A 244 -4.27 2.29 9.47
N GLN A 245 -5.00 1.92 10.51
CA GLN A 245 -4.78 0.69 11.28
C GLN A 245 -5.23 -0.54 10.49
N SER A 246 -4.52 -0.82 9.40
CA SER A 246 -4.78 -1.87 8.44
C SER A 246 -3.57 -2.79 8.36
N PHE A 247 -3.79 -4.10 8.43
CA PHE A 247 -2.76 -5.11 8.45
C PHE A 247 -2.69 -5.84 7.12
N ALA A 248 -1.76 -5.50 6.24
CA ALA A 248 -1.61 -6.18 4.96
C ALA A 248 -0.95 -7.56 5.13
N VAL A 249 -1.59 -8.62 4.65
CA VAL A 249 -1.08 -10.00 4.71
C VAL A 249 -0.37 -10.32 3.40
N ASP A 250 0.95 -10.34 3.44
CA ASP A 250 1.77 -10.70 2.29
C ASP A 250 2.14 -12.20 2.27
N THR A 251 3.05 -12.59 1.39
CA THR A 251 3.51 -13.98 1.30
C THR A 251 4.31 -14.46 2.50
N HIS A 252 5.05 -13.58 3.18
CA HIS A 252 5.81 -13.92 4.39
C HIS A 252 4.85 -14.11 5.55
N ILE A 253 3.97 -13.13 5.80
CA ILE A 253 2.97 -13.15 6.86
C ILE A 253 2.03 -14.34 6.69
N TYR A 254 1.50 -14.58 5.48
CA TYR A 254 0.61 -15.71 5.22
C TYR A 254 1.26 -17.06 5.55
N ARG A 255 2.57 -17.20 5.28
CA ARG A 255 3.31 -18.43 5.59
C ARG A 255 3.58 -18.56 7.09
N ILE A 256 4.13 -17.53 7.72
CA ILE A 256 4.46 -17.50 9.15
C ILE A 256 3.22 -17.80 9.99
N THR A 257 2.12 -17.08 9.74
CA THR A 257 0.87 -17.27 10.48
C THR A 257 0.26 -18.65 10.29
N GLY A 258 0.54 -19.31 9.16
CA GLY A 258 0.17 -20.72 8.95
C GLY A 258 1.02 -21.69 9.77
N LEU A 259 2.33 -21.42 9.88
CA LEU A 259 3.26 -22.22 10.69
C LEU A 259 2.95 -22.08 12.19
N TRP A 260 2.70 -20.86 12.66
CA TRP A 260 2.47 -20.56 14.07
C TRP A 260 1.02 -20.77 14.53
N GLY A 261 0.13 -21.27 13.67
CA GLY A 261 -1.26 -21.55 14.03
C GLY A 261 -2.12 -20.30 14.28
N TRP A 262 -1.75 -19.15 13.70
CA TRP A 262 -2.52 -17.89 13.78
C TRP A 262 -3.66 -17.81 12.78
N ARG A 263 -3.88 -18.85 11.99
CA ARG A 263 -5.00 -19.00 11.08
C ARG A 263 -5.27 -20.48 10.84
N PRO A 264 -6.49 -20.86 10.40
CA PRO A 264 -6.73 -22.21 9.92
C PRO A 264 -5.75 -22.59 8.80
N LYS A 265 -5.27 -23.84 8.81
CA LYS A 265 -4.28 -24.35 7.83
C LYS A 265 -4.73 -24.12 6.38
N ASN A 266 -6.02 -24.39 6.13
CA ASN A 266 -6.65 -24.29 4.80
C ASN A 266 -7.29 -22.92 4.49
N ALA A 267 -7.00 -21.89 5.30
CA ALA A 267 -7.51 -20.54 5.03
C ALA A 267 -6.96 -20.01 3.69
N SER A 268 -7.85 -19.55 2.81
CA SER A 268 -7.43 -18.83 1.60
C SER A 268 -6.70 -17.53 1.98
N ARG A 269 -5.95 -16.93 1.03
CA ARG A 269 -5.24 -15.67 1.29
C ARG A 269 -6.20 -14.54 1.67
N GLU A 270 -7.37 -14.50 1.04
CA GLU A 270 -8.41 -13.51 1.30
C GLU A 270 -9.01 -13.69 2.69
N LYS A 271 -9.30 -14.95 3.08
CA LYS A 271 -9.81 -15.22 4.44
C LYS A 271 -8.75 -14.97 5.51
N ALA A 272 -7.48 -15.31 5.24
CA ALA A 272 -6.38 -15.00 6.13
C ALA A 272 -6.17 -13.49 6.29
N GLN A 273 -6.30 -12.73 5.20
CA GLN A 273 -6.25 -11.26 5.19
C GLN A 273 -7.32 -10.66 6.12
N SER A 274 -8.58 -11.05 5.97
CA SER A 274 -9.66 -10.57 6.85
C SER A 274 -9.50 -11.04 8.30
N HIS A 275 -9.10 -12.31 8.50
CA HIS A 275 -8.92 -12.87 9.85
C HIS A 275 -7.84 -12.14 10.64
N LEU A 276 -6.64 -11.98 10.06
CA LEU A 276 -5.51 -11.37 10.75
C LEU A 276 -5.71 -9.87 10.97
N ASP A 277 -6.32 -9.16 10.01
CA ASP A 277 -6.64 -7.74 10.20
C ASP A 277 -7.71 -7.51 11.28
N ALA A 278 -8.67 -8.43 11.43
CA ALA A 278 -9.67 -8.34 12.50
C ALA A 278 -9.11 -8.73 13.89
N LYS A 279 -8.11 -9.61 13.95
CA LYS A 279 -7.60 -10.19 15.21
C LYS A 279 -6.38 -9.48 15.78
N ILE A 280 -5.52 -8.91 14.95
CA ILE A 280 -4.31 -8.22 15.42
C ILE A 280 -4.71 -6.84 15.98
N PRO A 281 -4.32 -6.52 17.24
CA PRO A 281 -4.57 -5.22 17.84
C PRO A 281 -4.05 -4.08 16.97
N SER A 282 -4.89 -3.05 16.84
CA SER A 282 -4.69 -1.89 15.96
C SER A 282 -3.31 -1.25 16.04
N GLU A 283 -2.80 -1.05 17.25
CA GLU A 283 -1.51 -0.44 17.54
C GLU A 283 -0.31 -1.32 17.16
N LEU A 284 -0.51 -2.63 17.04
CA LEU A 284 0.54 -3.59 16.67
C LEU A 284 0.60 -3.83 15.16
N LYS A 285 -0.47 -3.53 14.41
CA LYS A 285 -0.58 -3.89 12.98
C LYS A 285 0.60 -3.39 12.16
N PHE A 286 0.98 -2.11 12.33
CA PHE A 286 2.05 -1.51 11.55
C PHE A 286 3.41 -2.15 11.88
N ALA A 287 3.78 -2.22 13.15
CA ALA A 287 5.05 -2.80 13.57
C ALA A 287 5.16 -4.28 13.21
N LEU A 288 4.13 -5.08 13.53
CA LEU A 288 4.11 -6.51 13.22
C LEU A 288 4.23 -6.77 11.73
N HIS A 289 3.63 -5.95 10.86
CA HIS A 289 3.73 -6.14 9.40
C HIS A 289 5.20 -6.22 8.95
N TYR A 290 6.04 -5.28 9.37
CA TYR A 290 7.45 -5.25 8.98
C TYR A 290 8.29 -6.29 9.71
N LEU A 291 8.02 -6.49 11.00
CA LEU A 291 8.68 -7.53 11.80
C LEU A 291 8.48 -8.92 11.20
N PHE A 292 7.25 -9.24 10.77
CA PHE A 292 6.97 -10.49 10.06
C PHE A 292 7.69 -10.59 8.71
N ILE A 293 7.79 -9.49 7.95
CA ILE A 293 8.49 -9.49 6.67
C ILE A 293 9.99 -9.78 6.87
N VAL A 294 10.64 -9.12 7.83
CA VAL A 294 12.07 -9.35 8.12
C VAL A 294 12.27 -10.78 8.62
N HIS A 295 11.49 -11.22 9.61
CA HIS A 295 11.56 -12.58 10.12
C HIS A 295 11.38 -13.62 9.00
N GLY A 296 10.38 -13.42 8.14
CA GLY A 296 10.08 -14.31 7.03
C GLY A 296 11.08 -14.26 5.88
N ARG A 297 12.09 -13.39 5.93
CA ARG A 297 13.21 -13.37 4.98
C ARG A 297 14.47 -14.01 5.57
N GLU A 298 14.70 -13.80 6.87
CA GLU A 298 15.94 -14.18 7.53
C GLU A 298 15.88 -15.55 8.22
N CYS A 299 14.73 -15.90 8.81
CA CYS A 299 14.57 -17.15 9.55
C CYS A 299 14.74 -18.37 8.62
N PRO A 300 15.63 -19.32 8.93
CA PRO A 300 15.91 -20.48 8.07
C PRO A 300 14.69 -21.39 7.91
N VAL A 301 13.78 -21.40 8.89
CA VAL A 301 12.52 -22.17 8.87
C VAL A 301 11.40 -21.38 8.20
N CYS A 302 11.19 -20.13 8.59
CA CYS A 302 10.02 -19.35 8.19
C CYS A 302 10.16 -18.65 6.82
N ARG A 303 11.33 -18.70 6.18
CA ARG A 303 11.53 -18.17 4.82
C ARG A 303 10.88 -19.02 3.73
N GLY A 304 10.80 -18.47 2.52
CA GLY A 304 10.36 -19.24 1.36
C GLY A 304 11.32 -20.41 1.11
N ASN A 305 10.80 -21.62 0.93
CA ASN A 305 11.58 -22.87 0.88
C ASN A 305 12.49 -23.05 2.12
N GLY A 306 11.97 -22.70 3.30
CA GLY A 306 12.67 -22.88 4.57
C GLY A 306 13.01 -24.33 4.86
N ASN A 307 14.08 -24.55 5.61
CA ASN A 307 14.50 -25.88 6.05
C ASN A 307 13.73 -26.25 7.31
N VAL A 308 12.86 -27.25 7.23
CA VAL A 308 12.07 -27.75 8.36
C VAL A 308 12.90 -28.42 9.46
N LEU A 309 14.15 -28.79 9.15
CA LEU A 309 15.10 -29.35 10.11
C LEU A 309 15.95 -28.28 10.83
N ALA A 310 15.86 -27.02 10.40
CA ALA A 310 16.54 -25.92 11.07
C ALA A 310 15.77 -25.46 12.31
N GLU A 311 16.43 -24.70 13.18
CA GLU A 311 15.77 -24.11 14.35
C GLU A 311 15.19 -22.73 14.03
N CYS A 312 13.97 -22.49 14.50
CA CYS A 312 13.35 -21.17 14.51
C CYS A 312 13.64 -20.49 15.86
N GLU A 313 14.56 -19.53 15.87
CA GLU A 313 14.93 -18.80 17.10
C GLU A 313 13.72 -18.10 17.76
N PHE A 314 12.77 -17.63 16.97
CA PHE A 314 11.51 -17.10 17.49
C PHE A 314 10.76 -18.16 18.30
N GLU A 315 10.56 -19.36 17.76
CA GLU A 315 9.83 -20.43 18.47
C GLU A 315 10.56 -20.83 19.75
N ARG A 316 11.90 -20.90 19.71
CA ARG A 316 12.72 -21.16 20.91
C ARG A 316 12.49 -20.12 22.01
N LEU A 317 12.50 -18.84 21.67
CA LEU A 317 12.23 -17.74 22.61
C LEU A 317 10.77 -17.71 23.05
N TYR A 318 9.86 -18.02 22.13
CA TYR A 318 8.43 -18.07 22.38
C TYR A 318 8.05 -19.22 23.30
N SER A 319 8.70 -20.38 23.26
CA SER A 319 8.41 -21.48 24.19
C SER A 319 9.04 -21.27 25.57
N LYS A 320 10.17 -20.57 25.69
CA LYS A 320 10.87 -20.36 26.98
C LYS A 320 10.17 -19.41 27.95
N ARG A 321 9.32 -18.52 27.44
CA ARG A 321 8.59 -17.53 28.25
C ARG A 321 7.15 -17.98 28.57
N ALA A 322 6.78 -19.22 28.19
CA ALA A 322 5.40 -19.72 28.20
C ALA A 322 5.06 -20.36 29.54
#